data_AF-A0A7J6UT77-F1
#
_entry.id   AF-A0A7J6UT77-F1
#
_cell.length_a   1.000
_cell.length_b   1.000
_cell.length_c   1.000
_cell.angle_alpha   90.00
_cell.angle_beta   90.00
_cell.angle_gamma   90.00
#
_symmetry.space_group_name_H-M   'P 1'
#
loop_
_entity.id
_entity.type
_entity.pdbx_description
1 polymer ?
#
loop_
_entity_poly.entity_id
_entity_poly.type
_entity_poly.pdbx_seq_one_letter_code
_entity_poly.pdbx_strand_id
1 'polypeptide(L)'
;VHGPNGSPYPTSEFEHSSIPATVKRVFNLTSPFLTKRDEWAGTFENIVLTRTQPRTDCPEKLPTPVKIRKSEANENAKLSEFQQELMQLAAVLKGDHVFTSYPDKDAVKRFFLGWNFCEKNGC
;
A
#
# COMPACT_ATOMS: atom_id res chain seq x y z
N VAL A 1 0.45 2.97 25.00
CA VAL A 1 -0.63 2.08 24.47
C VAL A 1 -0.41 1.76 22.98
N HIS A 2 0.84 1.70 22.50
CA HIS A 2 1.12 1.65 21.04
C HIS A 2 2.10 0.54 20.63
N GLY A 3 2.47 -0.38 21.52
CA GLY A 3 3.42 -1.46 21.22
C GLY A 3 2.97 -2.81 21.79
N PRO A 4 3.60 -3.92 21.38
CA PRO A 4 3.19 -5.29 21.70
C PRO A 4 3.56 -5.75 23.13
N ASN A 5 3.72 -4.80 24.06
CA ASN A 5 4.11 -5.06 25.46
C ASN A 5 5.40 -5.91 25.60
N GLY A 6 6.37 -5.76 24.69
CA GLY A 6 7.66 -6.45 24.75
C GLY A 6 7.61 -7.95 24.41
N SER A 7 6.56 -8.39 23.69
CA SER A 7 6.43 -9.76 23.17
C SER A 7 6.45 -9.73 21.62
N PRO A 8 7.08 -10.72 20.95
CA PRO A 8 7.84 -11.84 21.51
C PRO A 8 9.20 -11.46 22.11
N TYR A 9 9.76 -10.31 21.72
CA TYR A 9 11.04 -9.80 22.24
C TYR A 9 10.86 -8.40 22.84
N PRO A 10 11.73 -7.95 23.76
CA PRO A 10 11.64 -6.60 24.35
C PRO A 10 11.67 -5.46 23.33
N THR A 11 12.25 -5.72 22.15
CA THR A 11 12.36 -4.77 21.03
C THR A 11 11.25 -4.90 20.00
N SER A 12 10.37 -5.90 20.12
CA SER A 12 9.34 -6.17 19.12
C SER A 12 8.40 -4.99 18.97
N GLU A 13 8.02 -4.70 17.73
CA GLU A 13 7.06 -3.64 17.40
C GLU A 13 5.91 -4.16 16.54
N PHE A 14 4.86 -3.35 16.42
CA PHE A 14 3.83 -3.58 15.43
C PHE A 14 4.30 -3.11 14.05
N GLU A 15 4.32 -4.04 13.10
CA GLU A 15 4.64 -3.76 11.71
C GLU A 15 3.81 -4.66 10.77
N HIS A 16 4.03 -4.58 9.46
CA HIS A 16 3.25 -5.38 8.50
C HIS A 16 3.36 -6.89 8.76
N SER A 17 4.54 -7.35 9.18
CA SER A 17 4.80 -8.75 9.55
C SER A 17 4.06 -9.20 10.82
N SER A 18 3.48 -8.29 11.61
CA SER A 18 2.61 -8.64 12.74
C SER A 18 1.35 -9.40 12.30
N ILE A 19 0.89 -9.21 11.06
CA ILE A 19 -0.29 -9.92 10.53
C ILE A 19 -0.03 -11.44 10.44
N PRO A 20 0.97 -11.93 9.67
CA PRO A 20 1.25 -13.36 9.62
C PRO A 20 1.70 -13.93 10.97
N ALA A 21 2.43 -13.17 11.79
CA ALA A 21 2.80 -13.57 13.15
C ALA A 21 1.55 -13.82 14.03
N THR A 22 0.55 -12.95 13.92
CA THR A 22 -0.72 -13.08 14.65
C THR A 22 -1.50 -14.31 14.19
N VAL A 23 -1.61 -14.55 12.88
CA VAL A 23 -2.29 -15.74 12.34
C VAL A 23 -1.64 -17.01 12.87
N LYS A 24 -0.30 -17.08 12.80
CA LYS A 24 0.46 -18.20 13.35
C LYS A 24 0.14 -18.46 14.83
N ARG A 25 0.11 -17.40 15.64
CA ARG A 25 -0.19 -17.46 17.08
C ARG A 25 -1.63 -17.90 17.34
N VAL A 26 -2.62 -17.27 16.70
CA VAL A 26 -4.05 -17.50 16.95
C VAL A 26 -4.47 -18.92 16.55
N PHE A 27 -3.94 -19.44 15.44
CA PHE A 27 -4.24 -20.79 14.97
C PHE A 27 -3.25 -21.86 15.46
N ASN A 28 -2.30 -21.48 16.32
CA ASN A 28 -1.26 -22.37 16.85
C ASN A 28 -0.55 -23.20 15.76
N LEU A 29 -0.14 -22.54 14.67
CA LEU A 29 0.45 -23.21 13.51
C LEU A 29 1.86 -23.72 13.84
N THR A 30 2.09 -25.01 13.59
CA THR A 30 3.36 -25.70 13.87
C THR A 30 4.43 -25.52 12.79
N SER A 31 4.08 -24.93 11.64
CA SER A 31 5.03 -24.55 10.60
C SER A 31 6.12 -23.63 11.16
N PRO A 32 7.27 -23.41 10.49
CA PRO A 32 8.19 -22.35 10.87
C PRO A 32 7.62 -20.95 10.58
N PHE A 33 8.28 -19.89 11.05
CA PHE A 33 8.02 -18.53 10.56
C PHE A 33 8.45 -18.40 9.10
N LEU A 34 7.82 -17.49 8.35
CA LEU A 34 8.14 -17.30 6.94
C LEU A 34 9.47 -16.53 6.78
N THR A 35 9.76 -15.63 7.71
CA THR A 35 10.95 -14.79 7.73
C THR A 35 11.41 -14.55 9.18
N LYS A 36 12.57 -13.93 9.36
CA LYS A 36 12.99 -13.45 10.69
C LYS A 36 12.16 -12.25 11.16
N ARG A 37 11.49 -11.57 10.23
CA ARG A 37 10.75 -10.34 10.50
C ARG A 37 9.40 -10.66 11.15
N ASP A 38 8.65 -11.64 10.67
CA ASP A 38 7.43 -12.14 11.33
C ASP A 38 7.73 -12.94 12.60
N GLU A 39 8.91 -13.56 12.73
CA GLU A 39 9.34 -14.13 14.00
C GLU A 39 9.56 -13.07 15.10
N TRP A 40 10.09 -11.90 14.73
CA TRP A 40 10.34 -10.80 15.64
C TRP A 40 9.11 -9.92 15.91
N ALA A 41 8.22 -9.77 14.94
CA ALA A 41 7.11 -8.83 15.02
C ALA A 41 6.16 -9.12 16.20
N GLY A 42 5.68 -8.05 16.83
CA GLY A 42 4.64 -8.15 17.85
C GLY A 42 3.33 -8.66 17.27
N THR A 43 2.53 -9.34 18.08
CA THR A 43 1.27 -9.96 17.66
C THR A 43 0.04 -9.23 18.24
N PHE A 44 -1.11 -9.32 17.55
CA PHE A 44 -2.36 -8.65 17.93
C PHE A 44 -3.31 -9.51 18.76
N GLU A 45 -2.84 -10.64 19.32
CA GLU A 45 -3.66 -11.57 20.10
C GLU A 45 -4.35 -10.89 21.28
N ASN A 46 -3.66 -9.92 21.90
CA ASN A 46 -4.19 -9.13 23.00
C ASN A 46 -5.29 -8.14 22.57
N ILE A 47 -5.57 -7.99 21.27
CA ILE A 47 -6.68 -7.21 20.73
C ILE A 47 -7.76 -8.18 20.24
N VAL A 48 -7.39 -9.16 19.42
CA VAL A 48 -8.36 -10.05 18.77
C VAL A 48 -8.99 -11.06 19.73
N LEU A 49 -8.31 -11.43 20.82
CA LEU A 49 -8.81 -12.38 21.82
C LEU A 49 -9.40 -11.70 23.07
N THR A 50 -9.57 -10.37 23.07
CA THR A 50 -10.14 -9.64 24.22
C THR A 50 -11.61 -9.97 24.47
N ARG A 51 -12.33 -10.42 23.44
CA ARG A 51 -13.77 -10.68 23.49
C ARG A 51 -14.05 -12.15 23.21
N THR A 52 -14.99 -12.71 23.95
CA THR A 52 -15.49 -14.07 23.71
C THR A 52 -16.46 -14.16 22.55
N GLN A 53 -17.02 -13.04 22.09
CA GLN A 53 -17.98 -12.96 21.00
C GLN A 53 -17.68 -11.76 20.08
N PRO A 54 -17.89 -11.90 18.75
CA PRO A 54 -17.78 -10.80 17.80
C PRO A 54 -18.64 -9.59 18.19
N ARG A 55 -18.18 -8.40 17.79
CA ARG A 55 -18.97 -7.18 17.93
C ARG A 55 -20.10 -7.15 16.90
N THR A 56 -21.31 -6.82 17.34
CA THR A 56 -22.51 -6.69 16.48
C THR A 56 -22.82 -5.23 16.13
N ASP A 57 -22.07 -4.28 16.66
CA ASP A 57 -22.21 -2.83 16.46
C ASP A 57 -21.31 -2.30 15.32
N CYS A 58 -20.84 -3.16 14.42
CA CYS A 58 -20.00 -2.74 13.30
C CYS A 58 -20.83 -1.88 12.33
N PRO A 59 -20.45 -0.61 12.06
CA PRO A 59 -21.21 0.24 11.14
C PRO A 59 -21.11 -0.30 9.71
N GLU A 60 -22.24 -0.70 9.13
CA GLU A 60 -22.32 -1.13 7.72
C GLU A 60 -22.26 0.03 6.73
N LYS A 61 -22.61 1.24 7.19
CA LYS A 61 -22.62 2.46 6.39
C LYS A 61 -21.78 3.51 7.09
N LEU A 62 -20.74 3.97 6.40
CA LEU A 62 -19.96 5.13 6.81
C LEU A 62 -20.67 6.40 6.31
N PRO A 63 -20.56 7.52 7.05
CA PRO A 63 -21.03 8.81 6.55
C PRO A 63 -20.24 9.18 5.28
N THR A 64 -20.86 9.93 4.38
CA THR A 64 -20.16 10.48 3.22
C THR A 64 -19.01 11.37 3.71
N PRO A 65 -17.75 11.06 3.34
CA PRO A 65 -16.62 11.87 3.78
C PRO A 65 -16.75 13.29 3.24
N VAL A 66 -16.38 14.28 4.06
CA VAL A 66 -16.34 15.68 3.61
C VAL A 66 -15.31 15.80 2.50
N LYS A 67 -15.65 16.51 1.42
CA LYS A 67 -14.71 16.80 0.34
C LYS A 67 -13.49 17.53 0.92
N ILE A 68 -12.31 16.91 0.84
CA ILE A 68 -11.04 17.51 1.28
C ILE A 68 -10.60 18.61 0.31
N ARG A 69 -10.93 18.46 -0.98
CA ARG A 69 -10.63 19.42 -2.04
C ARG A 69 -11.87 20.25 -2.37
N LYS A 70 -11.68 21.56 -2.59
CA LYS A 70 -12.75 22.49 -2.99
C LYS A 70 -13.21 22.30 -4.43
N SER A 71 -12.32 21.80 -5.29
CA SER A 71 -12.58 21.55 -6.70
C SER A 71 -12.28 20.11 -7.05
N GLU A 72 -12.85 19.64 -8.16
CA GLU A 72 -12.49 18.36 -8.77
C GLU A 72 -11.05 18.41 -9.32
N ALA A 73 -10.51 17.24 -9.66
CA ALA A 73 -9.23 17.15 -10.36
C ALA A 73 -9.33 17.83 -11.74
N ASN A 74 -8.36 18.69 -12.06
CA ASN A 74 -8.26 19.26 -13.40
C ASN A 74 -7.42 18.33 -14.28
N GLU A 75 -8.08 17.36 -14.91
CA GLU A 75 -7.44 16.37 -15.78
C GLU A 75 -6.79 16.99 -17.03
N ASN A 76 -7.13 18.24 -17.36
CA ASN A 76 -6.54 18.98 -18.48
C ASN A 76 -5.41 19.94 -18.05
N ALA A 77 -5.07 19.97 -16.76
CA ALA A 77 -3.98 20.79 -16.27
C ALA A 77 -2.64 20.31 -16.86
N LYS A 78 -1.77 21.26 -17.21
CA LYS A 78 -0.39 20.92 -17.58
C LYS A 78 0.33 20.38 -16.34
N LEU A 79 1.08 19.30 -16.51
CA LEU A 79 1.93 18.76 -15.44
C LEU A 79 2.99 19.79 -15.03
N SER A 80 3.18 19.94 -13.73
CA SER A 80 4.36 20.62 -13.19
C SER A 80 5.64 19.86 -13.56
N GLU A 81 6.79 20.54 -13.48
CA GLU A 81 8.11 19.94 -13.72
C GLU A 81 8.32 18.68 -12.87
N PHE A 82 8.10 18.76 -11.56
CA PHE A 82 8.24 17.62 -10.66
C PHE A 82 7.34 16.43 -11.03
N GLN A 83 6.10 16.69 -11.46
CA GLN A 83 5.21 15.61 -11.93
C GLN A 83 5.71 14.96 -13.22
N GLN A 84 6.36 15.72 -14.10
CA GLN A 84 6.99 15.18 -15.31
C GLN A 84 8.20 14.30 -14.95
N GLU A 85 9.02 14.71 -13.98
CA GLU A 85 10.16 13.93 -13.49
C GLU A 85 9.71 12.60 -12.84
N LEU A 86 8.66 12.63 -12.02
CA LEU A 86 8.07 11.41 -11.44
C LEU A 86 7.56 10.46 -12.53
N MET A 87 6.89 11.00 -13.55
CA MET A 87 6.43 10.22 -14.70
C MET A 87 7.59 9.57 -15.44
N GLN A 88 8.68 10.31 -15.64
CA GLN A 88 9.88 9.79 -16.29
C GLN A 88 10.55 8.68 -15.47
N LEU A 89 10.66 8.85 -14.16
CA LEU A 89 11.18 7.80 -13.27
C LEU A 89 10.34 6.52 -13.39
N ALA A 90 9.01 6.66 -13.38
CA ALA A 90 8.10 5.52 -13.54
C ALA A 90 8.29 4.80 -14.89
N ALA A 91 8.46 5.55 -15.99
CA ALA A 91 8.74 4.99 -17.31
C ALA A 91 10.07 4.20 -17.34
N VAL A 92 11.12 4.74 -16.71
CA VAL A 92 12.42 4.05 -16.59
C VAL A 92 12.28 2.76 -15.76
N LEU A 93 11.59 2.81 -14.63
CA LEU A 93 11.39 1.64 -13.76
C LEU A 93 10.57 0.53 -14.43
N LYS A 94 9.62 0.90 -15.29
CA LYS A 94 8.85 -0.04 -16.10
C LYS A 94 9.65 -0.66 -17.25
N GLY A 95 10.81 -0.10 -17.58
CA GLY A 95 11.64 -0.53 -18.70
C GLY A 95 11.21 0.06 -20.04
N ASP A 96 10.38 1.11 -20.06
CA ASP A 96 9.97 1.85 -21.27
C ASP A 96 11.08 2.84 -21.70
N HIS A 97 12.30 2.33 -21.93
CA HIS A 97 13.52 3.11 -22.21
C HIS A 97 13.73 3.44 -23.71
N VAL A 98 12.72 3.23 -24.54
CA VAL A 98 12.81 3.39 -26.00
C VAL A 98 12.53 4.85 -26.37
N PHE A 99 13.57 5.69 -26.26
CA PHE A 99 13.66 7.13 -26.65
C PHE A 99 12.85 8.11 -25.75
N THR A 100 13.45 9.08 -25.05
CA THR A 100 14.24 10.21 -25.58
C THR A 100 14.90 10.98 -24.41
N SER A 101 16.10 11.52 -24.66
CA SER A 101 16.71 12.60 -23.87
C SER A 101 15.81 13.83 -23.84
N TYR A 102 15.78 14.55 -22.71
CA TYR A 102 15.01 15.77 -22.52
C TYR A 102 15.36 16.88 -23.56
N PRO A 103 14.40 17.74 -23.99
CA PRO A 103 12.95 17.70 -23.75
C PRO A 103 12.17 17.44 -25.05
N ASP A 104 11.64 16.22 -25.22
CA ASP A 104 10.50 16.01 -26.12
C ASP A 104 9.19 16.12 -25.32
N LYS A 105 8.42 17.18 -25.59
CA LYS A 105 7.15 17.50 -24.91
C LYS A 105 6.05 16.46 -25.17
N ASP A 106 6.24 15.56 -26.13
CA ASP A 106 5.24 14.55 -26.50
C ASP A 106 5.50 13.17 -25.87
N ALA A 107 6.61 12.98 -25.16
CA ALA A 107 6.93 11.72 -24.47
C ALA A 107 5.87 11.34 -23.42
N VAL A 108 5.38 12.32 -22.65
CA VAL A 108 4.33 12.11 -21.63
C VAL A 108 3.01 11.65 -22.27
N LYS A 109 2.62 12.24 -23.42
CA LYS A 109 1.42 11.83 -24.14
C LYS A 109 1.54 10.41 -24.68
N ARG A 110 2.72 10.02 -25.16
CA ARG A 110 3.00 8.64 -25.63
C ARG A 110 2.93 7.63 -24.50
N PHE A 111 3.40 7.97 -23.29
CA PHE A 111 3.25 7.10 -22.12
C PHE A 111 1.78 6.85 -21.78
N PHE A 112 0.95 7.89 -21.73
CA PHE A 112 -0.49 7.72 -21.48
C PHE A 112 -1.21 6.97 -22.62
N LEU A 113 -0.86 7.21 -23.89
CA LEU A 113 -1.41 6.46 -25.02
C LEU A 113 -1.01 4.98 -24.98
N GLY A 114 0.26 4.69 -24.67
CA GLY A 114 0.78 3.33 -24.50
C GLY A 114 0.16 2.61 -23.31
N TRP A 115 -0.05 3.30 -22.19
CA TRP A 115 -0.74 2.76 -21.02
C TRP A 115 -2.20 2.41 -21.33
N ASN A 116 -2.95 3.33 -21.95
CA ASN A 116 -4.33 3.08 -22.38
C ASN A 116 -4.42 1.96 -23.43
N PHE A 117 -3.37 1.78 -24.24
CA PHE A 117 -3.28 0.65 -25.17
C PHE A 117 -3.02 -0.67 -24.45
N CYS A 118 -2.07 -0.73 -23.50
CA CYS A 118 -1.84 -1.95 -22.70
C CYS A 118 -3.05 -2.33 -21.87
N GLU A 119 -3.72 -1.37 -21.24
CA GLU A 119 -4.92 -1.62 -20.43
C GLU A 119 -6.07 -2.21 -21.26
N LYS A 120 -6.19 -1.80 -22.53
CA LYS A 120 -7.18 -2.37 -23.48
C LYS A 120 -6.78 -3.72 -24.06
N ASN A 121 -5.50 -4.07 -24.06
CA ASN A 121 -4.97 -5.26 -24.76
C ASN A 121 -4.27 -6.28 -23.85
N GLY A 122 -4.30 -6.08 -22.52
CA GLY A 122 -3.88 -7.07 -21.52
C GLY A 122 -2.40 -7.44 -21.57
N CYS A 123 -1.52 -6.45 -21.74
CA CYS A 123 -0.06 -6.64 -21.63
C CYS A 123 0.42 -6.62 -20.18
#